data_AF-A0A5C7AZ75-F1
#
_entry.id   AF-A0A5C7AZ75-F1
#
_cell.length_a   1.000
_cell.length_b   1.000
_cell.length_c   1.000
_cell.angle_alpha   90.00
_cell.angle_beta   90.00
_cell.angle_gamma   90.00
#
_symmetry.space_group_name_H-M   'P 1'
#
loop_
_entity.id
_entity.type
_entity.pdbx_description
1 polymer ?
#
loop_
_entity_poly.entity_id
_entity_poly.type
_entity_poly.pdbx_seq_one_letter_code
_entity_poly.pdbx_strand_id
1 'polypeptide(L)'
;MTLQDIVVSVLAITLMLFGFAIRYWIGKRRFDRRGLGGLQHYSSYSKALFISALERFANILSVPMILGGIFLLMFWWMFVRDIALSRNKEDVKRKTEHKTDPTAHFLIPAEKGYGKKLISPIPTNSFPLSMNRFV
;
A
#
# COMPACT_ATOMS: atom_id res chain seq x y z
N MET A 1 7.09 -3.08 -7.51
CA MET A 1 5.65 -3.38 -7.48
C MET A 1 5.51 -4.79 -6.96
N THR A 2 5.04 -4.93 -5.73
CA THR A 2 4.73 -6.23 -5.15
C THR A 2 3.44 -6.77 -5.77
N LEU A 3 3.21 -8.08 -5.70
CA LEU A 3 1.97 -8.70 -6.16
C LEU A 3 0.74 -8.16 -5.41
N GLN A 4 0.93 -7.74 -4.16
CA GLN A 4 -0.11 -7.14 -3.32
C GLN A 4 -0.56 -5.78 -3.89
N ASP A 5 0.37 -4.95 -4.36
CA ASP A 5 0.07 -3.63 -4.95
C ASP A 5 -0.86 -3.78 -6.17
N ILE A 6 -0.61 -4.80 -6.99
CA ILE A 6 -1.39 -5.09 -8.19
C ILE A 6 -2.81 -5.52 -7.81
N VAL A 7 -2.94 -6.44 -6.85
CA VAL A 7 -4.25 -6.94 -6.38
C VAL A 7 -5.11 -5.80 -5.83
N VAL A 8 -4.55 -4.93 -4.98
CA VAL A 8 -5.28 -3.78 -4.42
C VAL A 8 -5.74 -2.83 -5.53
N SER A 9 -4.86 -2.53 -6.50
CA SER A 9 -5.19 -1.65 -7.63
C SER A 9 -6.31 -2.22 -8.49
N VAL A 10 -6.24 -3.53 -8.81
CA VAL A 10 -7.27 -4.22 -9.58
C VAL A 10 -8.60 -4.17 -8.85
N LEU A 11 -8.62 -4.51 -7.55
CA LEU A 11 -9.83 -4.51 -6.73
C LEU A 11 -10.50 -3.13 -6.72
N ALA A 12 -9.72 -2.07 -6.55
CA ALA A 12 -10.20 -0.68 -6.56
C ALA A 12 -10.85 -0.31 -7.90
N ILE A 13 -10.19 -0.65 -9.02
CA ILE A 13 -10.69 -0.39 -10.37
C ILE A 13 -11.98 -1.17 -10.63
N THR A 14 -12.02 -2.47 -10.30
CA THR A 14 -13.24 -3.27 -10.45
C THR A 14 -14.41 -2.74 -9.64
N LEU A 15 -14.17 -2.29 -8.40
CA LEU A 15 -15.22 -1.71 -7.55
C LEU A 15 -15.79 -0.43 -8.17
N MET A 16 -14.92 0.43 -8.69
CA MET A 16 -15.32 1.67 -9.36
C MET A 16 -16.13 1.37 -10.63
N LEU A 17 -15.64 0.45 -11.48
CA LEU A 17 -16.35 0.01 -12.68
C LEU A 17 -17.72 -0.56 -12.35
N PHE A 18 -17.84 -1.33 -11.27
CA PHE A 18 -19.12 -1.87 -10.82
C PHE A 18 -20.10 -0.76 -10.42
N GLY A 19 -19.63 0.24 -9.69
CA GLY A 19 -20.43 1.42 -9.33
C GLY A 19 -20.95 2.18 -10.57
N PHE A 20 -20.08 2.39 -11.56
CA PHE A 20 -20.48 3.00 -12.84
C PHE A 20 -21.45 2.12 -13.64
N ALA A 21 -21.21 0.81 -13.69
CA ALA A 21 -22.05 -0.14 -14.40
C ALA A 21 -23.47 -0.18 -13.83
N ILE A 22 -23.62 -0.17 -12.50
CA ILE A 22 -24.93 -0.09 -11.83
C ILE A 22 -25.65 1.19 -12.26
N ARG A 23 -24.97 2.35 -12.22
CA ARG A 23 -25.57 3.64 -12.56
C ARG A 23 -25.98 3.71 -14.03
N TYR A 24 -25.14 3.20 -14.93
CA TYR A 24 -25.45 3.10 -16.35
C TYR A 24 -26.64 2.17 -16.60
N TRP A 25 -26.66 1.00 -15.95
CA TRP A 25 -27.73 0.02 -16.16
C TRP A 25 -29.09 0.51 -15.66
N ILE A 26 -29.12 1.21 -14.52
CA ILE A 26 -30.33 1.86 -14.01
C ILE A 26 -30.79 2.96 -14.98
N GLY A 27 -29.86 3.78 -15.48
CA GLY A 27 -30.14 4.82 -16.48
C GLY A 27 -30.74 4.23 -17.76
N LYS A 28 -30.16 3.15 -18.26
CA LYS A 28 -30.63 2.39 -19.42
C LYS A 28 -32.02 1.81 -19.19
N ARG A 29 -32.26 1.10 -18.08
CA ARG A 29 -33.60 0.60 -17.72
C ARG A 29 -34.63 1.72 -17.63
N ARG A 30 -34.26 2.89 -17.12
CA ARG A 30 -35.18 4.03 -17.00
C ARG A 30 -35.50 4.61 -18.37
N PHE A 31 -34.55 4.62 -19.30
CA PHE A 31 -34.75 5.03 -20.68
C PHE A 31 -35.63 4.04 -21.44
N ASP A 32 -35.34 2.74 -21.35
CA ASP A 32 -36.08 1.68 -22.07
C ASP A 32 -37.56 1.58 -21.63
N ARG A 33 -37.91 2.09 -20.43
CA ARG A 33 -39.30 2.18 -19.95
C ARG A 33 -40.05 3.44 -20.38
N ARG A 34 -39.39 4.43 -21.00
CA ARG A 34 -40.03 5.67 -21.46
C ARG A 34 -40.53 5.44 -22.89
N GLY A 35 -41.83 5.58 -23.11
CA GLY A 35 -42.44 5.48 -24.45
C GLY A 35 -42.19 6.72 -25.32
N LEU A 36 -42.83 6.77 -26.49
CA LEU A 36 -42.69 7.84 -27.51
C LEU A 36 -42.94 9.28 -27.02
N GLY A 37 -43.43 9.49 -25.80
CA GLY A 37 -43.63 10.81 -25.18
C GLY A 37 -42.89 11.02 -23.85
N GLY A 38 -41.92 10.17 -23.50
CA GLY A 38 -41.23 10.25 -22.20
C GLY A 38 -42.07 9.80 -20.99
N LEU A 39 -43.34 9.44 -21.21
CA LEU A 39 -44.24 8.92 -20.18
C LEU A 39 -43.81 7.51 -19.75
N GLN A 40 -43.72 7.31 -18.45
CA GLN A 40 -43.39 6.04 -17.84
C GLN A 40 -44.64 5.17 -17.77
N HIS A 41 -44.74 4.15 -18.63
CA HIS A 41 -45.86 3.21 -18.60
C HIS A 41 -45.58 2.09 -17.59
N TYR A 42 -46.41 2.03 -16.55
CA TYR A 42 -46.41 0.92 -15.61
C TYR A 42 -47.77 0.21 -15.70
N SER A 43 -47.76 -1.11 -15.89
CA SER A 43 -48.99 -1.91 -15.95
C SER A 43 -49.67 -2.11 -14.59
N SER A 44 -48.97 -1.82 -13.48
CA SER A 44 -49.52 -1.92 -12.13
C SER A 44 -48.81 -0.94 -11.19
N TYR A 45 -49.59 -0.27 -10.33
CA TYR A 45 -49.08 0.69 -9.33
C TYR A 45 -48.05 0.07 -8.38
N SER A 46 -48.31 -1.16 -7.90
CA SER A 46 -47.42 -1.88 -6.98
C SER A 46 -46.06 -2.20 -7.60
N LYS A 47 -46.04 -2.55 -8.90
CA LYS A 47 -44.79 -2.79 -9.64
C LYS A 47 -43.99 -1.51 -9.80
N ALA A 48 -44.65 -0.39 -10.07
CA ALA A 48 -44.01 0.92 -10.20
C ALA A 48 -43.29 1.32 -8.90
N LEU A 49 -43.93 1.13 -7.75
CA LEU A 49 -43.36 1.42 -6.45
C LEU A 49 -42.13 0.56 -6.15
N PHE A 50 -42.24 -0.76 -6.34
CA PHE A 50 -41.14 -1.68 -6.04
C PHE A 50 -39.91 -1.43 -6.92
N ILE A 51 -40.11 -1.26 -8.23
CA ILE A 51 -39.02 -1.02 -9.18
C ILE A 51 -38.37 0.35 -8.91
N SER A 52 -39.19 1.39 -8.67
CA SER A 52 -38.67 2.73 -8.40
C SER A 52 -37.91 2.78 -7.07
N ALA A 53 -38.37 2.06 -6.05
CA ALA A 53 -37.66 1.93 -4.79
C ALA A 53 -36.29 1.27 -5.00
N LEU A 54 -36.25 0.13 -5.69
CA LEU A 54 -35.01 -0.61 -5.94
C LEU A 54 -34.01 0.20 -6.77
N GLU A 55 -34.48 0.95 -7.78
CA GLU A 55 -33.63 1.87 -8.54
C GLU A 55 -33.05 2.98 -7.68
N ARG A 56 -33.85 3.53 -6.75
CA ARG A 56 -33.38 4.58 -5.85
C ARG A 56 -32.33 4.03 -4.89
N PHE A 57 -32.56 2.85 -4.32
CA PHE A 57 -31.58 2.15 -3.47
C PHE A 57 -30.28 1.85 -4.20
N ALA A 58 -30.36 1.25 -5.39
CA ALA A 58 -29.17 0.90 -6.17
C ALA A 58 -28.40 2.16 -6.63
N ASN A 59 -29.10 3.25 -6.94
CA ASN A 59 -28.46 4.51 -7.29
C ASN A 59 -27.78 5.14 -6.06
N ILE A 60 -28.41 5.11 -4.88
CA ILE A 60 -27.79 5.55 -3.62
C ILE A 60 -26.57 4.68 -3.29
N LEU A 61 -26.66 3.36 -3.47
CA LEU A 61 -25.56 2.41 -3.20
C LEU A 61 -24.39 2.58 -4.18
N SER A 62 -24.65 3.04 -5.41
CA SER A 62 -23.58 3.30 -6.38
C SER A 62 -22.65 4.44 -5.96
N VAL A 63 -23.15 5.43 -5.21
CA VAL A 63 -22.36 6.59 -4.76
C VAL A 63 -21.22 6.19 -3.82
N PRO A 64 -21.44 5.49 -2.69
CA PRO A 64 -20.36 5.07 -1.82
C PRO A 64 -19.44 4.03 -2.47
N MET A 65 -19.90 3.22 -3.43
CA MET A 65 -19.01 2.32 -4.18
C MET A 65 -18.01 3.10 -5.03
N ILE A 66 -18.46 4.11 -5.77
CA ILE A 66 -17.58 4.95 -6.60
C ILE A 66 -16.64 5.77 -5.71
N LEU A 67 -17.18 6.43 -4.67
CA LEU A 67 -16.37 7.18 -3.71
C LEU A 67 -15.33 6.26 -3.04
N GLY A 68 -15.76 5.11 -2.55
CA GLY A 68 -14.89 4.14 -1.89
C GLY A 68 -13.73 3.68 -2.77
N GLY A 69 -13.98 3.40 -4.06
CA GLY A 69 -12.93 3.06 -5.03
C GLY A 69 -11.92 4.19 -5.23
N ILE A 70 -12.38 5.43 -5.36
CA ILE A 70 -11.51 6.61 -5.52
C ILE A 70 -10.69 6.85 -4.25
N PHE A 71 -11.33 6.79 -3.07
CA PHE A 71 -10.66 6.97 -1.79
C PHE A 71 -9.58 5.90 -1.56
N LEU A 72 -9.86 4.64 -1.92
CA LEU A 72 -8.90 3.55 -1.81
C LEU A 72 -7.66 3.79 -2.68
N LEU A 73 -7.85 4.20 -3.94
CA LEU A 73 -6.74 4.54 -4.84
C LEU A 73 -5.93 5.74 -4.33
N MET A 74 -6.62 6.79 -3.88
CA MET A 74 -5.97 8.00 -3.36
C MET A 74 -5.15 7.69 -2.11
N PHE A 75 -5.73 6.94 -1.17
CA PHE A 75 -5.06 6.55 0.07
C PHE A 75 -3.84 5.67 -0.22
N TRP A 76 -3.98 4.70 -1.13
CA TRP A 76 -2.87 3.86 -1.56
C TRP A 76 -1.72 4.67 -2.15
N TRP A 77 -2.03 5.61 -3.05
CA TRP A 77 -1.02 6.44 -3.70
C TRP A 77 -0.31 7.38 -2.71
N MET A 78 -1.05 7.95 -1.76
CA MET A 78 -0.50 8.79 -0.70
C MET A 78 0.43 7.98 0.21
N PHE A 79 -0.03 6.84 0.71
CA PHE A 79 0.72 6.00 1.64
C PHE A 79 1.98 5.38 1.02
N VAL A 80 1.92 4.95 -0.24
CA VAL A 80 3.08 4.39 -0.97
C VAL A 80 4.18 5.44 -1.16
N ARG A 81 3.83 6.71 -1.36
CA ARG A 81 4.82 7.79 -1.51
C ARG A 81 5.63 8.02 -0.24
N ASP A 82 5.00 7.93 0.92
CA ASP A 82 5.66 8.18 2.21
C ASP A 82 6.73 7.11 2.54
N ILE A 83 6.46 5.85 2.16
CA ILE A 83 7.40 4.74 2.32
C ILE A 83 8.61 4.87 1.37
N ALA A 84 8.42 5.42 0.17
CA ALA A 84 9.51 5.60 -0.78
C ALA A 84 10.51 6.69 -0.35
N LEU A 85 9.99 7.78 0.25
CA LEU A 85 10.80 8.91 0.74
C LEU A 85 11.70 8.53 1.92
N SER A 86 11.17 7.75 2.86
CA SER A 86 11.92 7.28 4.03
C SER A 86 13.11 6.40 3.63
N ARG A 87 12.92 5.46 2.70
CA ARG A 87 14.01 4.61 2.18
C ARG A 87 15.15 5.41 1.54
N ASN A 88 14.80 6.37 0.67
CA ASN A 88 15.80 7.18 -0.02
C ASN A 88 16.65 7.99 0.98
N LYS A 89 16.02 8.55 2.02
CA LYS A 89 16.71 9.32 3.06
C LYS A 89 17.74 8.47 3.82
N GLU A 90 17.42 7.22 4.13
CA GLU A 90 18.34 6.29 4.78
C GLU A 90 19.52 5.90 3.90
N ASP A 91 19.28 5.63 2.62
CA ASP A 91 20.33 5.27 1.66
C ASP A 91 21.27 6.45 1.37
N VAL A 92 20.73 7.67 1.29
CA VAL A 92 21.53 8.91 1.22
C VAL A 92 22.36 9.07 2.48
N LYS A 93 21.78 8.87 3.68
CA LYS A 93 22.50 8.97 4.95
C LYS A 93 23.66 7.98 5.03
N ARG A 94 23.46 6.72 4.64
CA ARG A 94 24.53 5.71 4.58
C ARG A 94 25.64 6.09 3.60
N LYS A 95 25.29 6.61 2.41
CA LYS A 95 26.30 7.07 1.43
C LYS A 95 27.09 8.27 1.94
N THR A 96 26.45 9.19 2.64
CA THR A 96 27.16 10.32 3.25
C THR A 96 28.08 9.87 4.38
N GLU A 97 27.61 8.97 5.26
CA GLU A 97 28.37 8.45 6.41
C GLU A 97 29.61 7.64 5.95
N HIS A 98 29.45 6.80 4.92
CA HIS A 98 30.56 6.08 4.28
C HIS A 98 31.56 7.01 3.58
N LYS A 99 31.13 8.18 3.09
CA LYS A 99 32.02 9.14 2.42
C LYS A 99 32.77 10.03 3.42
N THR A 100 32.21 10.26 4.60
CA THR A 100 32.81 11.07 5.67
C THR A 100 33.76 10.30 6.59
N ASP A 101 33.90 8.98 6.45
CA ASP A 101 34.87 8.21 7.23
C ASP A 101 36.31 8.54 6.77
N PRO A 102 37.09 9.32 7.54
CA PRO A 102 38.45 9.67 7.16
C PRO A 102 39.35 8.44 7.11
N THR A 103 38.97 7.35 7.79
CA THR A 103 39.69 6.07 7.81
C THR A 103 39.66 5.37 6.45
N ALA A 104 38.62 5.61 5.63
CA ALA A 104 38.49 5.03 4.29
C ALA A 104 39.48 5.64 3.27
N HIS A 105 39.95 6.87 3.53
CA HIS A 105 40.98 7.53 2.71
C HIS A 105 42.40 6.95 2.96
N PHE A 106 42.57 6.20 4.05
CA PHE A 106 43.82 5.53 4.43
C PHE A 106 43.87 4.05 4.05
N LEU A 107 42.79 3.49 3.48
CA LEU A 107 42.81 2.15 2.91
C LEU A 107 43.33 2.22 1.47
N ILE A 108 44.66 2.30 1.38
CA ILE A 108 45.48 1.96 0.21
C ILE A 108 44.92 0.66 -0.42
N PRO A 109 44.92 0.49 -1.76
CA PRO A 109 44.57 -0.80 -2.34
C PRO A 109 45.43 -1.88 -1.68
N ALA A 110 44.78 -2.82 -0.99
CA ALA A 110 45.41 -4.02 -0.49
C ALA A 110 45.76 -4.90 -1.70
N GLU A 111 46.78 -4.49 -2.47
CA GLU A 111 47.50 -5.38 -3.34
C GLU A 111 48.48 -6.17 -2.48
N LYS A 112 48.29 -7.48 -2.48
CA LYS A 112 49.24 -8.53 -2.06
C LYS A 112 49.61 -8.58 -0.58
N GLY A 113 48.99 -9.53 0.12
CA GLY A 113 49.70 -10.27 1.15
C GLY A 113 48.83 -10.82 2.27
N TYR A 114 48.67 -12.14 2.28
CA TYR A 114 48.57 -13.00 3.46
C TYR A 114 47.40 -12.81 4.45
N GLY A 115 46.55 -13.84 4.47
CA GLY A 115 46.40 -14.65 5.68
C GLY A 115 45.37 -14.20 6.72
N LYS A 116 44.32 -15.01 6.84
CA LYS A 116 43.40 -15.09 7.98
C LYS A 116 44.09 -14.88 9.35
N LYS A 117 43.57 -13.98 10.18
CA LYS A 117 42.88 -14.29 11.46
C LYS A 117 42.47 -13.00 12.16
N LEU A 118 41.17 -12.88 12.42
CA LEU A 118 40.62 -11.95 13.40
C LEU A 118 41.20 -12.32 14.77
N ILE A 119 42.04 -11.47 15.35
CA ILE A 119 42.39 -11.52 16.77
C ILE A 119 41.43 -10.56 17.46
N SER A 120 40.40 -11.09 18.10
CA SER A 120 39.61 -10.32 19.07
C SER A 120 40.46 -10.09 20.34
N PRO A 121 40.36 -8.93 21.01
CA PRO A 121 41.07 -8.69 22.25
C PRO A 121 40.59 -9.66 23.35
N ILE A 122 41.54 -10.18 24.13
CA ILE A 122 41.30 -11.05 25.27
C ILE A 122 40.58 -10.23 26.36
N PRO A 123 39.44 -10.68 26.91
CA PRO A 123 38.77 -9.97 28.01
C PRO A 123 39.58 -10.11 29.31
N THR A 124 40.22 -9.02 29.73
CA THR A 124 41.01 -8.92 30.97
C THR A 124 40.15 -8.71 32.21
N ASN A 125 39.25 -9.64 32.55
CA ASN A 125 38.44 -9.56 33.79
C ASN A 125 38.08 -10.93 34.38
N SER A 126 39.05 -11.85 34.55
CA SER A 126 38.80 -13.10 35.27
C SER A 126 39.97 -13.50 36.18
N PHE A 127 40.09 -12.79 37.31
CA PHE A 127 40.80 -13.30 38.48
C PHE A 127 40.00 -12.99 39.75
N PRO A 128 39.23 -13.94 40.32
CA PRO A 128 38.90 -13.90 41.72
C PRO A 128 40.07 -14.48 42.52
N LEU A 129 40.78 -13.62 43.26
CA LEU A 129 41.85 -14.01 44.16
C LEU A 129 41.23 -14.65 45.41
N SER A 130 40.96 -15.95 45.32
CA SER A 130 40.62 -16.82 46.45
C SER A 130 41.92 -17.34 47.05
N MET A 131 42.39 -16.71 48.13
CA MET A 131 43.45 -17.24 48.98
C MET A 131 42.87 -17.49 50.37
N ASN A 132 42.53 -18.75 50.61
CA ASN A 132 42.52 -19.38 51.93
C ASN A 132 42.86 -20.86 51.72
N ARG A 133 43.45 -21.49 52.75
CA ARG A 133 43.94 -22.89 52.86
C ARG A 133 45.35 -23.09 52.30
N PHE A 134 46.40 -23.54 53.00
CA PHE A 134 46.63 -24.42 54.16
C PHE A 134 48.02 -24.02 54.74
N VAL A 135 48.48 -24.23 55.99
CA VAL A 135 48.34 -25.26 57.04
C VAL A 135 48.54 -24.56 58.38
#